data_AF-A0A2V7RA13-F1
#
_entry.id   AF-A0A2V7RA13-F1
#
_cell.length_a   1.000
_cell.length_b   1.000
_cell.length_c   1.000
_cell.angle_alpha   90.00
_cell.angle_beta   90.00
_cell.angle_gamma   90.00
#
_symmetry.space_group_name_H-M   'P 1'
#
loop_
_entity.id
_entity.type
_entity.pdbx_description
1 polymer ?
#
loop_
_entity_poly.entity_id
_entity_poly.type
_entity_poly.pdbx_seq_one_letter_code
_entity_poly.pdbx_strand_id
1 'polypeptide(L)'
;MPRIVKTICFGLLAIGAACDRSDTFAEPSLDTELRQDVARWGVVPIGPVPAQDPALVELGRALMFDPVLSGNRDVACATCHHPATHAGDGLSLAIGTGGSGLGPGRTLGPGRQFVPRNAPSLLNDGLGLFYLFWDGRLSNFLVGPPPPPAGAGVPPGGSGLLAAQAMLPVVNRREMRGEPGDRDVFGAPNELAQFADSDSTAIRQAVLQRLLAIPEYVAKFAAAFPGTSASQLRFEHAATALAAFQAQAFTKTNSPFDRYLSHDEAALTTQQKRGGRLFFGKAQCSTCHNGPLLGANGFANAGVPQLGPGSPDTPPLDRGRADLPEQQFYEFAFRVAPLRNVELTAPYMHDGAFPTLEAVVRHYNDVPLALQTYDPSQLGPALRATYHGDPATIDSVTRTLDFRLRTPLHLTDAEMGDLVAFLKSLTDPSARDLSALVPAAVPSGLPVPR
;
A
#
# COMPACT_ATOMS: atom_id res chain seq x y z
N MET A 1 -35.55 8.77 -100.83
CA MET A 1 -36.26 7.49 -100.64
C MET A 1 -35.55 6.72 -99.52
N PRO A 2 -36.23 5.95 -98.67
CA PRO A 2 -36.93 6.37 -97.44
C PRO A 2 -36.31 5.78 -96.15
N ARG A 3 -36.73 6.34 -94.99
CA ARG A 3 -37.03 5.74 -93.66
C ARG A 3 -36.37 4.39 -93.31
N ILE A 4 -35.76 4.18 -92.13
CA ILE A 4 -36.39 4.11 -90.79
C ILE A 4 -35.27 4.23 -89.72
N VAL A 5 -35.41 5.11 -88.74
CA VAL A 5 -34.53 5.20 -87.55
C VAL A 5 -35.36 4.84 -86.31
N LYS A 6 -34.93 3.79 -85.59
CA LYS A 6 -35.43 3.43 -84.26
C LYS A 6 -34.50 4.02 -83.19
N THR A 7 -35.12 4.71 -82.26
CA THR A 7 -34.57 5.32 -81.05
C THR A 7 -33.84 4.31 -80.16
N ILE A 8 -32.57 4.58 -79.86
CA ILE A 8 -31.84 4.02 -78.71
C ILE A 8 -31.34 5.21 -77.91
N CYS A 9 -31.86 5.38 -76.68
CA CYS A 9 -31.37 6.37 -75.73
C CYS A 9 -30.00 5.94 -75.21
N PHE A 10 -28.94 6.61 -75.66
CA PHE A 10 -27.66 6.65 -74.96
C PHE A 10 -27.63 7.93 -74.12
N GLY A 11 -27.63 7.77 -72.80
CA GLY A 11 -27.46 8.88 -71.85
C GLY A 11 -26.05 9.45 -71.96
N LEU A 12 -25.96 10.74 -72.24
CA LEU A 12 -24.71 11.49 -72.18
C LEU A 12 -24.32 11.70 -70.71
N LEU A 13 -23.07 11.37 -70.39
CA LEU A 13 -22.33 11.77 -69.20
C LEU A 13 -22.42 13.29 -69.02
N ALA A 14 -23.05 13.74 -67.93
CA ALA A 14 -22.79 15.04 -67.33
C ALA A 14 -21.81 14.83 -66.17
N ILE A 15 -20.55 15.18 -66.38
CA ILE A 15 -19.53 15.30 -65.33
C ILE A 15 -19.90 16.54 -64.52
N GLY A 16 -20.71 16.35 -63.48
CA GLY A 16 -20.96 17.32 -62.43
C GLY A 16 -19.99 17.06 -61.28
N ALA A 17 -19.23 18.08 -60.90
CA ALA A 17 -18.22 18.06 -59.86
C ALA A 17 -18.70 17.33 -58.58
N ALA A 18 -18.11 16.17 -58.33
CA ALA A 18 -18.10 15.60 -56.98
C ALA A 18 -17.18 16.51 -56.15
N CYS A 19 -17.74 17.21 -55.18
CA CYS A 19 -16.95 17.83 -54.12
C CYS A 19 -16.14 16.71 -53.45
N ASP A 20 -14.81 16.80 -53.55
CA ASP A 20 -13.89 16.07 -52.67
C ASP A 20 -14.22 16.44 -51.23
N ARG A 21 -15.04 15.63 -50.55
CA ARG A 21 -15.00 15.56 -49.09
C ARG A 21 -13.70 14.84 -48.76
N SER A 22 -12.64 15.62 -48.61
CA SER A 22 -11.53 15.23 -47.77
C SER A 22 -12.07 15.11 -46.35
N ASP A 23 -12.58 13.94 -45.98
CA ASP A 23 -12.80 13.57 -44.58
C ASP A 23 -11.41 13.48 -43.95
N THR A 24 -10.84 14.63 -43.58
CA THR A 24 -9.70 14.69 -42.68
C THR A 24 -10.21 14.19 -41.34
N PHE A 25 -9.96 12.92 -41.02
CA PHE A 25 -10.15 12.40 -39.68
C PHE A 25 -9.34 13.30 -38.74
N ALA A 26 -10.02 14.11 -37.92
CA ALA A 26 -9.35 14.93 -36.93
C ALA A 26 -8.58 14.00 -35.99
N GLU A 27 -7.31 14.31 -35.74
CA GLU A 27 -6.49 13.57 -34.78
C GLU A 27 -7.25 13.49 -33.44
N PRO A 28 -7.32 12.31 -32.80
CA PRO A 28 -8.10 12.17 -31.58
C PRO A 28 -7.53 13.10 -30.50
N SER A 29 -8.41 13.75 -29.72
CA SER A 29 -7.96 14.60 -28.62
C SER A 29 -7.18 13.78 -27.59
N LEU A 30 -6.27 14.44 -26.86
CA LEU A 30 -5.51 13.82 -25.77
C LEU A 30 -6.42 13.10 -24.75
N ASP A 31 -7.63 13.62 -24.54
CA ASP A 31 -8.66 13.01 -23.69
C ASP A 31 -9.26 11.73 -24.29
N THR A 32 -9.53 11.73 -25.60
CA THR A 32 -10.02 10.55 -26.32
C THR A 32 -8.98 9.43 -26.25
N GLU A 33 -7.75 9.81 -26.53
CA GLU A 33 -6.56 9.00 -26.46
C GLU A 33 -6.34 8.38 -25.07
N LEU A 34 -6.28 9.20 -24.01
CA LEU A 34 -6.05 8.72 -22.65
C LEU A 34 -7.15 7.77 -22.19
N ARG A 35 -8.43 8.07 -22.48
CA ARG A 35 -9.54 7.18 -22.13
C ARG A 35 -9.43 5.82 -22.81
N GLN A 36 -9.02 5.78 -24.07
CA GLN A 36 -8.83 4.52 -24.79
C GLN A 36 -7.73 3.68 -24.14
N ASP A 37 -6.63 4.29 -23.69
CA ASP A 37 -5.56 3.56 -23.00
C ASP A 37 -6.02 3.05 -21.63
N VAL A 38 -6.64 3.92 -20.82
CA VAL A 38 -7.16 3.60 -19.48
C VAL A 38 -8.15 2.44 -19.52
N ALA A 39 -9.09 2.46 -20.48
CA ALA A 39 -10.14 1.44 -20.60
C ALA A 39 -9.58 0.02 -20.85
N ARG A 40 -8.44 -0.09 -21.56
CA ARG A 40 -7.79 -1.40 -21.82
C ARG A 40 -7.28 -2.08 -20.57
N TRP A 41 -7.04 -1.33 -19.49
CA TRP A 41 -6.43 -1.80 -18.25
C TRP A 41 -7.44 -1.98 -17.10
N GLY A 42 -8.74 -1.96 -17.39
CA GLY A 42 -9.79 -2.17 -16.38
C GLY A 42 -9.81 -1.09 -15.30
N VAL A 43 -9.28 0.09 -15.60
CA VAL A 43 -9.23 1.21 -14.66
C VAL A 43 -10.58 1.90 -14.63
N VAL A 44 -11.13 2.01 -13.43
CA VAL A 44 -12.43 2.62 -13.15
C VAL A 44 -12.30 3.54 -11.93
N PRO A 45 -13.22 4.52 -11.75
CA PRO A 45 -13.27 5.30 -10.52
C PRO A 45 -13.39 4.37 -9.31
N ILE A 46 -12.67 4.69 -8.23
CA ILE A 46 -12.88 3.98 -6.96
C ILE A 46 -14.09 4.57 -6.24
N GLY A 47 -14.94 3.70 -5.70
CA GLY A 47 -16.11 4.09 -4.92
C GLY A 47 -15.82 4.17 -3.42
N PRO A 48 -16.71 4.80 -2.64
CA PRO A 48 -16.59 4.79 -1.18
C PRO A 48 -16.78 3.37 -0.63
N VAL A 49 -16.22 3.11 0.56
CA VAL A 49 -16.59 1.92 1.34
C VAL A 49 -17.97 2.12 1.98
N PRO A 50 -18.74 1.03 2.25
CA PRO A 50 -19.94 1.13 3.07
C PRO A 50 -19.64 1.80 4.40
N ALA A 51 -20.57 2.66 4.86
CA ALA A 51 -20.45 3.29 6.17
C ALA A 51 -20.32 2.23 7.26
N GLN A 52 -19.33 2.41 8.14
CA GLN A 52 -19.06 1.49 9.24
C GLN A 52 -19.92 1.84 10.46
N ASP A 53 -20.14 0.87 11.36
CA ASP A 53 -20.82 1.13 12.63
C ASP A 53 -20.03 2.18 13.44
N PRO A 54 -20.65 3.33 13.82
CA PRO A 54 -19.98 4.36 14.59
C PRO A 54 -19.34 3.86 15.90
N ALA A 55 -19.95 2.88 16.57
CA ALA A 55 -19.41 2.33 17.81
C ALA A 55 -18.14 1.49 17.56
N LEU A 56 -18.10 0.73 16.46
CA LEU A 56 -16.87 0.03 16.02
C LEU A 56 -15.78 1.03 15.62
N VAL A 57 -16.14 2.09 14.90
CA VAL A 57 -15.19 3.13 14.49
C VAL A 57 -14.59 3.85 15.70
N GLU A 58 -15.39 4.21 16.71
CA GLU A 58 -14.88 4.88 17.92
C GLU A 58 -14.01 3.96 18.79
N LEU A 59 -14.36 2.68 18.93
CA LEU A 59 -13.50 1.71 19.59
C LEU A 59 -12.19 1.51 18.80
N GLY A 60 -12.26 1.35 17.49
CA GLY A 60 -11.11 1.19 16.61
C GLY A 60 -10.19 2.41 16.63
N ARG A 61 -10.75 3.62 16.63
CA ARG A 61 -10.01 4.86 16.79
C ARG A 61 -9.30 4.90 18.14
N ALA A 62 -9.96 4.55 19.24
CA ALA A 62 -9.30 4.49 20.54
C ALA A 62 -8.12 3.49 20.54
N LEU A 63 -8.30 2.31 19.95
CA LEU A 63 -7.25 1.27 19.88
C LEU A 63 -6.08 1.66 18.97
N MET A 64 -6.35 2.29 17.83
CA MET A 64 -5.33 2.69 16.85
C MET A 64 -4.25 3.58 17.47
N PHE A 65 -4.64 4.45 18.40
CA PHE A 65 -3.76 5.46 19.00
C PHE A 65 -3.27 5.12 20.40
N ASP A 66 -3.70 4.01 21.01
CA ASP A 66 -3.36 3.69 22.39
C ASP A 66 -2.16 2.74 22.48
N PRO A 67 -1.02 3.18 23.06
CA PRO A 67 0.16 2.34 23.22
C PRO A 67 -0.07 1.14 24.14
N VAL A 68 -1.19 1.09 24.88
CA VAL A 68 -1.57 -0.02 25.75
C VAL A 68 -1.63 -1.36 25.03
N LEU A 69 -1.65 -1.40 23.69
CA LEU A 69 -1.59 -2.64 22.92
C LEU A 69 -0.17 -3.24 22.82
N SER A 70 0.88 -2.44 23.01
CA SER A 70 2.27 -2.89 22.94
C SER A 70 2.78 -3.43 24.27
N GLY A 71 3.78 -4.31 24.23
CA GLY A 71 4.39 -4.90 25.42
C GLY A 71 5.06 -3.85 26.31
N ASN A 72 5.78 -2.92 25.70
CA ASN A 72 6.47 -1.85 26.43
C ASN A 72 5.58 -0.63 26.69
N ARG A 73 4.34 -0.62 26.17
CA ARG A 73 3.37 0.49 26.29
C ARG A 73 3.90 1.82 25.74
N ASP A 74 4.78 1.75 24.73
CA ASP A 74 5.48 2.88 24.10
C ASP A 74 5.18 3.04 22.60
N VAL A 75 4.49 2.06 22.00
CA VAL A 75 4.11 2.03 20.57
C VAL A 75 2.63 1.72 20.43
N ALA A 76 1.93 2.52 19.62
CA ALA A 76 0.57 2.24 19.14
C ALA A 76 0.61 1.90 17.65
N CYS A 77 -0.51 1.45 17.07
CA CYS A 77 -0.62 1.29 15.61
C CYS A 77 -0.30 2.62 14.89
N ALA A 78 -0.79 3.74 15.44
CA ALA A 78 -0.53 5.08 14.94
C ALA A 78 0.91 5.56 15.12
N THR A 79 1.79 4.84 15.83
CA THR A 79 3.22 5.17 15.85
C THR A 79 3.87 4.92 14.49
N CYS A 80 3.51 3.82 13.82
CA CYS A 80 4.04 3.46 12.50
C CYS A 80 3.06 3.76 11.36
N HIS A 81 1.81 4.10 11.67
CA HIS A 81 0.77 4.44 10.69
C HIS A 81 0.11 5.76 11.07
N HIS A 82 0.93 6.79 11.29
CA HIS A 82 0.48 8.05 11.84
C HIS A 82 -0.28 8.89 10.79
N PRO A 83 -1.35 9.61 11.15
CA PRO A 83 -2.04 10.51 10.22
C PRO A 83 -1.14 11.59 9.61
N ALA A 84 -0.17 12.12 10.35
CA ALA A 84 0.77 13.14 9.85
C ALA A 84 1.75 12.62 8.78
N THR A 85 1.92 11.31 8.69
CA THR A 85 2.70 10.59 7.66
C THR A 85 1.77 9.76 6.76
N HIS A 86 0.51 10.19 6.64
CA HIS A 86 -0.47 9.63 5.72
C HIS A 86 -0.73 8.14 5.93
N ALA A 87 -0.88 7.76 7.21
CA ALA A 87 -1.08 6.39 7.66
C ALA A 87 0.07 5.41 7.32
N GLY A 88 1.27 5.92 7.04
CA GLY A 88 2.55 5.20 7.05
C GLY A 88 3.48 5.72 8.15
N ASP A 89 4.76 5.34 8.12
CA ASP A 89 5.75 5.72 9.16
C ASP A 89 6.67 6.87 8.70
N GLY A 90 6.80 7.10 7.39
CA GLY A 90 7.76 8.10 6.87
C GLY A 90 9.24 7.71 7.07
N LEU A 91 9.51 6.47 7.48
CA LEU A 91 10.83 5.86 7.60
C LEU A 91 11.05 4.85 6.48
N SER A 92 12.32 4.60 6.13
CA SER A 92 12.63 3.53 5.19
C SER A 92 12.29 2.17 5.78
N LEU A 93 12.75 1.90 7.01
CA LEU A 93 12.41 0.71 7.77
C LEU A 93 11.79 1.10 9.10
N ALA A 94 10.68 0.46 9.46
CA ALA A 94 9.95 0.81 10.66
C ALA A 94 10.73 0.46 11.95
N ILE A 95 10.39 1.13 13.04
CA ILE A 95 11.00 0.93 14.36
C ILE A 95 9.91 0.63 15.39
N GLY A 96 9.88 -0.59 15.91
CA GLY A 96 8.93 -0.99 16.95
C GLY A 96 9.28 -0.49 18.35
N THR A 97 8.91 -1.29 19.36
CA THR A 97 9.12 -0.97 20.78
C THR A 97 10.57 -0.58 21.10
N GLY A 98 10.74 0.31 22.09
CA GLY A 98 12.03 0.87 22.51
C GLY A 98 12.56 1.99 21.61
N GLY A 99 11.92 2.30 20.48
CA GLY A 99 12.24 3.46 19.66
C GLY A 99 11.75 4.78 20.27
N SER A 100 12.38 5.90 19.90
CA SER A 100 12.02 7.25 20.37
C SER A 100 11.70 8.19 19.21
N GLY A 101 10.72 9.07 19.40
CA GLY A 101 10.24 9.98 18.34
C GLY A 101 9.17 9.35 17.43
N LEU A 102 8.76 10.09 16.41
CA LEU A 102 7.71 9.73 15.45
C LEU A 102 8.13 10.15 14.04
N GLY A 103 7.59 9.47 13.04
CA GLY A 103 7.80 9.86 11.65
C GLY A 103 9.28 9.78 11.25
N PRO A 104 9.75 10.67 10.35
CA PRO A 104 11.17 10.80 10.00
C PRO A 104 12.11 11.11 11.17
N GLY A 105 11.59 11.58 12.31
CA GLY A 105 12.36 11.86 13.52
C GLY A 105 12.51 10.65 14.45
N ARG A 106 11.89 9.50 14.13
CA ARG A 106 11.96 8.29 14.96
C ARG A 106 13.33 7.62 14.85
N THR A 107 13.87 7.21 15.99
CA THR A 107 15.22 6.63 16.11
C THR A 107 15.21 5.30 16.87
N LEU A 108 16.19 4.44 16.55
CA LEU A 108 16.35 3.15 17.21
C LEU A 108 16.76 3.37 18.67
N GLY A 109 16.11 2.63 19.58
CA GLY A 109 16.57 2.50 20.95
C GLY A 109 17.83 1.62 21.05
N PRO A 110 18.55 1.69 22.19
CA PRO A 110 19.68 0.80 22.46
C PRO A 110 19.29 -0.68 22.29
N GLY A 111 20.10 -1.43 21.54
CA GLY A 111 19.88 -2.86 21.30
C GLY A 111 18.70 -3.21 20.38
N ARG A 112 18.01 -2.21 19.79
CA ARG A 112 16.92 -2.44 18.84
C ARG A 112 17.43 -2.61 17.42
N GLN A 113 16.64 -3.31 16.63
CA GLN A 113 16.84 -3.48 15.19
C GLN A 113 15.62 -2.93 14.44
N PHE A 114 15.83 -2.58 13.18
CA PHE A 114 14.72 -2.25 12.29
C PHE A 114 13.77 -3.44 12.13
N VAL A 115 12.49 -3.12 11.94
CA VAL A 115 11.54 -4.03 11.28
C VAL A 115 12.03 -4.21 9.84
N PRO A 116 12.00 -5.43 9.26
CA PRO A 116 12.59 -5.69 7.94
C PRO A 116 12.05 -4.89 6.75
N ARG A 117 10.96 -4.13 6.93
CA ARG A 117 10.25 -3.44 5.84
C ARG A 117 9.76 -2.06 6.26
N ASN A 118 9.55 -1.21 5.26
CA ASN A 118 8.75 0.00 5.34
C ASN A 118 7.33 -0.33 5.80
N ALA A 119 6.76 0.48 6.69
CA ALA A 119 5.34 0.37 7.04
C ALA A 119 4.50 0.96 5.90
N PRO A 120 3.70 0.15 5.18
CA PRO A 120 2.89 0.66 4.08
C PRO A 120 1.82 1.61 4.61
N SER A 121 1.44 2.60 3.79
CA SER A 121 0.29 3.44 4.11
C SER A 121 -1.00 2.61 4.17
N LEU A 122 -1.85 2.89 5.16
CA LEU A 122 -3.19 2.29 5.27
C LEU A 122 -4.25 3.00 4.40
N LEU A 123 -3.87 4.04 3.65
CA LEU A 123 -4.79 4.73 2.74
C LEU A 123 -5.35 3.75 1.72
N ASN A 124 -6.68 3.70 1.62
CA ASN A 124 -7.45 2.86 0.70
C ASN A 124 -7.34 1.33 0.90
N ASP A 125 -6.71 0.85 1.98
CA ASP A 125 -6.69 -0.59 2.31
C ASP A 125 -8.09 -1.16 2.61
N GLY A 126 -9.04 -0.29 2.99
CA GLY A 126 -10.47 -0.58 3.17
C GLY A 126 -11.23 -0.99 1.91
N LEU A 127 -10.67 -0.77 0.71
CA LEU A 127 -11.35 -1.03 -0.57
C LEU A 127 -11.34 -2.52 -0.99
N GLY A 128 -10.97 -3.44 -0.10
CA GLY A 128 -11.05 -4.87 -0.35
C GLY A 128 -9.88 -5.42 -1.15
N LEU A 129 -8.64 -5.19 -0.68
CA LEU A 129 -7.43 -5.75 -1.27
C LEU A 129 -7.44 -7.29 -1.25
N PHE A 130 -6.91 -7.92 -2.29
CA PHE A 130 -6.73 -9.38 -2.32
C PHE A 130 -5.59 -9.86 -1.42
N TYR A 131 -4.57 -9.03 -1.23
CA TYR A 131 -3.37 -9.32 -0.46
C TYR A 131 -3.01 -8.14 0.44
N LEU A 132 -2.63 -8.43 1.69
CA LEU A 132 -2.03 -7.47 2.63
C LEU A 132 -0.59 -7.88 2.97
N PHE A 133 0.16 -6.92 3.52
CA PHE A 133 1.63 -6.95 3.63
C PHE A 133 2.35 -6.93 2.29
N TRP A 134 3.66 -6.68 2.33
CA TRP A 134 4.52 -6.64 1.14
C TRP A 134 4.76 -8.01 0.50
N ASP A 135 4.74 -9.10 1.26
CA ASP A 135 4.88 -10.48 0.75
C ASP A 135 3.52 -11.13 0.39
N GLY A 136 2.41 -10.46 0.74
CA GLY A 136 1.07 -11.00 0.54
C GLY A 136 0.75 -12.20 1.42
N ARG A 137 1.37 -12.32 2.61
CA ARG A 137 1.14 -13.42 3.56
C ARG A 137 -0.28 -13.51 4.09
N LEU A 138 -1.05 -12.42 3.97
CA LEU A 138 -2.49 -12.45 4.15
C LEU A 138 -3.16 -12.29 2.79
N SER A 139 -4.05 -13.23 2.45
CA SER A 139 -4.81 -13.19 1.20
C SER A 139 -6.28 -13.58 1.38
N ASN A 140 -7.15 -13.06 0.51
CA ASN A 140 -8.58 -13.40 0.49
C ASN A 140 -8.92 -14.62 -0.42
N PHE A 141 -7.92 -15.27 -1.00
CA PHE A 141 -8.13 -16.50 -1.77
C PHE A 141 -8.22 -17.70 -0.83
N LEU A 142 -9.31 -18.47 -0.92
CA LEU A 142 -9.44 -19.81 -0.32
C LEU A 142 -8.50 -20.85 -0.99
N VAL A 143 -7.74 -20.45 -2.01
CA VAL A 143 -6.88 -21.31 -2.84
C VAL A 143 -5.47 -20.69 -2.90
N GLY A 144 -4.72 -20.93 -1.84
CA GLY A 144 -3.30 -20.62 -1.61
C GLY A 144 -2.80 -21.55 -0.50
N PRO A 145 -1.48 -21.63 -0.19
CA PRO A 145 -0.92 -22.64 0.72
C PRO A 145 -1.67 -22.65 2.07
N PRO A 146 -1.63 -23.78 2.81
CA PRO A 146 -2.48 -23.98 3.99
C PRO A 146 -2.40 -22.76 4.91
N PRO A 147 -3.50 -22.46 5.63
CA PRO A 147 -3.51 -21.36 6.60
C PRO A 147 -2.25 -21.45 7.48
N PRO A 148 -1.70 -20.32 7.92
CA PRO A 148 -0.57 -20.29 8.84
C PRO A 148 -0.81 -21.30 9.97
N PRO A 149 0.23 -22.02 10.43
CA PRO A 149 0.07 -23.13 11.37
C PRO A 149 -0.88 -22.75 12.51
N ALA A 150 -1.95 -23.54 12.63
CA ALA A 150 -3.05 -23.48 13.60
C ALA A 150 -3.10 -22.20 14.47
N GLY A 151 -3.74 -21.14 13.96
CA GLY A 151 -3.99 -19.93 14.76
C GLY A 151 -4.51 -18.69 14.03
N ALA A 152 -4.59 -18.71 12.69
CA ALA A 152 -4.95 -17.55 11.87
C ALA A 152 -6.15 -17.81 10.93
N GLY A 153 -7.14 -18.60 11.39
CA GLY A 153 -8.43 -18.70 10.69
C GLY A 153 -9.30 -17.48 11.00
N VAL A 154 -9.80 -16.81 9.96
CA VAL A 154 -10.81 -15.74 10.08
C VAL A 154 -12.10 -16.33 10.68
N PRO A 155 -12.58 -15.88 11.86
CA PRO A 155 -13.84 -16.36 12.41
C PRO A 155 -15.02 -15.98 11.50
N PRO A 156 -16.04 -16.84 11.34
CA PRO A 156 -17.28 -16.42 10.70
C PRO A 156 -17.92 -15.31 11.55
N GLY A 157 -18.08 -14.12 10.97
CA GLY A 157 -18.59 -12.93 11.66
C GLY A 157 -17.54 -11.90 12.09
N GLY A 158 -16.24 -12.14 11.87
CA GLY A 158 -15.15 -11.18 12.04
C GLY A 158 -14.75 -10.54 10.70
N SER A 159 -14.63 -9.22 10.65
CA SER A 159 -14.52 -8.42 9.42
C SER A 159 -13.16 -8.51 8.71
N GLY A 160 -13.05 -9.41 7.72
CA GLY A 160 -12.18 -9.27 6.54
C GLY A 160 -10.66 -9.31 6.76
N LEU A 161 -9.93 -9.18 5.66
CA LEU A 161 -8.46 -9.25 5.61
C LEU A 161 -7.78 -8.21 6.54
N LEU A 162 -8.41 -7.05 6.73
CA LEU A 162 -7.92 -5.99 7.62
C LEU A 162 -7.93 -6.37 9.10
N ALA A 163 -8.99 -7.05 9.58
CA ALA A 163 -8.98 -7.50 10.97
C ALA A 163 -7.88 -8.54 11.19
N ALA A 164 -7.68 -9.47 10.24
CA ALA A 164 -6.56 -10.41 10.31
C ALA A 164 -5.19 -9.70 10.32
N GLN A 165 -5.02 -8.64 9.53
CA GLN A 165 -3.81 -7.82 9.52
C GLN A 165 -3.56 -7.16 10.89
N ALA A 166 -4.59 -6.56 11.49
CA ALA A 166 -4.49 -5.87 12.77
C ALA A 166 -4.10 -6.78 13.96
N MET A 167 -4.21 -8.11 13.80
CA MET A 167 -3.84 -9.09 14.82
C MET A 167 -2.35 -9.45 14.87
N LEU A 168 -1.58 -9.13 13.83
CA LEU A 168 -0.19 -9.58 13.70
C LEU A 168 0.85 -8.68 14.41
N PRO A 169 0.76 -7.34 14.37
CA PRO A 169 1.78 -6.48 14.99
C PRO A 169 1.94 -6.69 16.50
N VAL A 170 0.83 -6.94 17.22
CA VAL A 170 0.82 -7.16 18.68
C VAL A 170 1.55 -8.42 19.13
N VAL A 171 1.77 -9.38 18.24
CA VAL A 171 2.53 -10.61 18.56
C VAL A 171 3.96 -10.57 18.04
N ASN A 172 4.31 -9.61 17.18
CA ASN A 172 5.64 -9.49 16.60
C ASN A 172 6.60 -8.76 17.55
N ARG A 173 7.73 -9.41 17.88
CA ARG A 173 8.79 -8.90 18.78
C ARG A 173 9.36 -7.56 18.35
N ARG A 174 9.63 -7.40 17.05
CA ARG A 174 10.24 -6.18 16.47
C ARG A 174 9.23 -5.07 16.20
N GLU A 175 7.94 -5.34 16.31
CA GLU A 175 6.87 -4.36 16.13
C GLU A 175 6.33 -3.92 17.50
N MET A 176 5.22 -4.49 17.98
CA MET A 176 4.56 -4.02 19.19
C MET A 176 4.82 -4.90 20.42
N ARG A 177 5.33 -6.12 20.28
CA ARG A 177 5.43 -7.05 21.40
C ARG A 177 6.62 -6.77 22.33
N GLY A 178 7.80 -6.46 21.78
CA GLY A 178 9.04 -6.31 22.54
C GLY A 178 9.77 -7.64 22.84
N GLU A 179 10.90 -7.52 23.51
CA GLU A 179 11.89 -8.58 23.74
C GLU A 179 11.93 -9.04 25.21
N PRO A 180 12.38 -10.28 25.51
CA PRO A 180 12.50 -10.74 26.89
C PRO A 180 13.49 -9.86 27.66
N GLY A 181 13.10 -9.43 28.85
CA GLY A 181 13.88 -8.50 29.68
C GLY A 181 13.49 -7.03 29.50
N ASP A 182 12.65 -6.71 28.50
CA ASP A 182 12.08 -5.38 28.36
C ASP A 182 11.22 -5.00 29.56
N ARG A 183 11.16 -3.68 29.80
CA ARG A 183 10.26 -3.06 30.76
C ARG A 183 9.33 -2.11 30.03
N ASP A 184 8.12 -1.97 30.56
CA ASP A 184 7.17 -0.99 30.07
C ASP A 184 7.51 0.44 30.56
N VAL A 185 6.76 1.42 30.06
CA VAL A 185 6.89 2.84 30.45
C VAL A 185 6.69 3.11 31.95
N PHE A 186 6.13 2.16 32.70
CA PHE A 186 5.97 2.24 34.16
C PHE A 186 7.09 1.53 34.92
N GLY A 187 8.05 0.93 34.21
CA GLY A 187 9.15 0.15 34.77
C GLY A 187 8.77 -1.27 35.15
N ALA A 188 7.55 -1.73 34.86
CA ALA A 188 7.15 -3.11 35.09
C ALA A 188 7.74 -4.04 34.00
N PRO A 189 8.01 -5.33 34.29
CA PRO A 189 8.44 -6.28 33.26
C PRO A 189 7.39 -6.37 32.14
N ASN A 190 7.84 -6.37 30.88
CA ASN A 190 6.96 -6.62 29.74
C ASN A 190 6.44 -8.06 29.81
N GLU A 191 5.15 -8.19 30.12
CA GLU A 191 4.49 -9.48 30.29
C GLU A 191 4.26 -10.21 28.96
N LEU A 192 4.08 -9.47 27.86
CA LEU A 192 3.84 -10.07 26.54
C LEU A 192 5.10 -10.75 26.00
N ALA A 193 6.27 -10.23 26.36
CA ALA A 193 7.55 -10.81 25.95
C ALA A 193 7.85 -12.18 26.59
N GLN A 194 7.14 -12.55 27.66
CA GLN A 194 7.34 -13.81 28.40
C GLN A 194 6.73 -15.04 27.73
N PHE A 195 5.72 -14.86 26.89
CA PHE A 195 5.09 -15.96 26.17
C PHE A 195 6.04 -16.57 25.13
N ALA A 196 5.82 -17.82 24.72
CA ALA A 196 6.55 -18.41 23.60
C ALA A 196 6.11 -17.77 22.27
N ASP A 197 7.01 -17.71 21.29
CA ASP A 197 6.71 -17.11 19.97
C ASP A 197 5.61 -17.87 19.21
N SER A 198 5.48 -19.16 19.48
CA SER A 198 4.41 -20.00 18.96
C SER A 198 3.05 -19.73 19.60
N ASP A 199 2.97 -19.05 20.75
CA ASP A 199 1.72 -18.86 21.51
C ASP A 199 1.06 -17.50 21.24
N SER A 200 0.73 -17.28 19.97
CA SER A 200 0.07 -16.04 19.53
C SER A 200 -1.31 -15.82 20.19
N THR A 201 -1.98 -16.90 20.60
CA THR A 201 -3.28 -16.84 21.28
C THR A 201 -3.15 -16.30 22.70
N ALA A 202 -2.20 -16.80 23.50
CA ALA A 202 -1.99 -16.30 24.85
C ALA A 202 -1.56 -14.82 24.85
N ILE A 203 -0.71 -14.42 23.90
CA ILE A 203 -0.30 -13.01 23.76
C ILE A 203 -1.51 -12.11 23.50
N ARG A 204 -2.35 -12.45 22.51
CA ARG A 204 -3.56 -11.68 22.20
C ARG A 204 -4.57 -11.67 23.35
N GLN A 205 -4.70 -12.79 24.08
CA GLN A 205 -5.54 -12.86 25.27
C GLN A 205 -5.01 -11.95 26.38
N ALA A 206 -3.70 -11.90 26.62
CA ALA A 206 -3.10 -11.00 27.60
C ALA A 206 -3.35 -9.52 27.24
N VAL A 207 -3.22 -9.15 25.97
CA VAL A 207 -3.57 -7.79 25.50
C VAL A 207 -5.05 -7.49 25.75
N LEU A 208 -5.96 -8.41 25.44
CA LEU A 208 -7.38 -8.20 25.72
C LEU A 208 -7.68 -8.04 27.21
N GLN A 209 -7.07 -8.87 28.07
CA GLN A 209 -7.25 -8.75 29.53
C GLN A 209 -6.81 -7.37 30.03
N ARG A 210 -5.72 -6.84 29.48
CA ARG A 210 -5.25 -5.48 29.76
C ARG A 210 -6.28 -4.42 29.34
N LEU A 211 -6.88 -4.55 28.15
CA LEU A 211 -7.94 -3.65 27.70
C LEU A 211 -9.18 -3.72 28.61
N LEU A 212 -9.60 -4.92 29.00
CA LEU A 212 -10.78 -5.12 29.85
C LEU A 212 -10.57 -4.70 31.31
N ALA A 213 -9.33 -4.44 31.73
CA ALA A 213 -9.01 -3.81 33.01
C ALA A 213 -9.27 -2.29 33.01
N ILE A 214 -9.51 -1.68 31.85
CA ILE A 214 -9.77 -0.23 31.71
C ILE A 214 -11.28 -0.02 31.54
N PRO A 215 -11.96 0.66 32.49
CA PRO A 215 -13.42 0.82 32.47
C PRO A 215 -13.96 1.45 31.19
N GLU A 216 -13.24 2.42 30.62
CA GLU A 216 -13.65 3.07 29.36
C GLU A 216 -13.61 2.09 28.17
N TYR A 217 -12.62 1.19 28.11
CA TYR A 217 -12.62 0.15 27.07
C TYR A 217 -13.77 -0.83 27.24
N VAL A 218 -14.10 -1.23 28.48
CA VAL A 218 -15.28 -2.08 28.75
C VAL A 218 -16.55 -1.43 28.19
N ALA A 219 -16.75 -0.14 28.43
CA ALA A 219 -17.89 0.60 27.88
C ALA A 219 -17.88 0.66 26.34
N LYS A 220 -16.71 0.92 25.72
CA LYS A 220 -16.57 0.95 24.26
C LYS A 220 -16.82 -0.43 23.62
N PHE A 221 -16.33 -1.52 24.22
CA PHE A 221 -16.62 -2.88 23.76
C PHE A 221 -18.11 -3.23 23.89
N ALA A 222 -18.75 -2.86 25.00
CA ALA A 222 -20.19 -3.08 25.19
C ALA A 222 -21.04 -2.33 24.15
N ALA A 223 -20.65 -1.10 23.79
CA ALA A 223 -21.32 -0.31 22.76
C ALA A 223 -21.10 -0.90 21.35
N ALA A 224 -19.89 -1.36 21.05
CA ALA A 224 -19.52 -1.89 19.74
C ALA A 224 -20.05 -3.31 19.47
N PHE A 225 -20.29 -4.11 20.51
CA PHE A 225 -20.74 -5.50 20.40
C PHE A 225 -21.94 -5.78 21.31
N PRO A 226 -23.11 -5.15 21.05
CA PRO A 226 -24.30 -5.35 21.86
C PRO A 226 -24.71 -6.83 21.84
N GLY A 227 -24.77 -7.45 23.02
CA GLY A 227 -25.09 -8.88 23.17
C GLY A 227 -23.88 -9.80 23.32
N THR A 228 -22.65 -9.29 23.23
CA THR A 228 -21.45 -10.06 23.58
C THR A 228 -21.06 -9.78 25.02
N SER A 229 -21.07 -10.81 25.88
CA SER A 229 -20.62 -10.67 27.27
C SER A 229 -19.09 -10.53 27.36
N ALA A 230 -18.59 -9.95 28.46
CA ALA A 230 -17.16 -9.74 28.65
C ALA A 230 -16.33 -11.04 28.59
N SER A 231 -16.89 -12.19 28.99
CA SER A 231 -16.22 -13.50 28.92
C SER A 231 -16.18 -14.08 27.50
N GLN A 232 -17.02 -13.59 26.59
CA GLN A 232 -17.04 -13.97 25.17
C GLN A 232 -16.17 -13.05 24.32
N LEU A 233 -15.75 -11.90 24.84
CA LEU A 233 -14.84 -11.00 24.14
C LEU A 233 -13.51 -11.70 23.89
N ARG A 234 -12.97 -11.40 22.73
CA ARG A 234 -11.75 -11.96 22.15
C ARG A 234 -10.99 -10.83 21.44
N PHE A 235 -9.67 -10.95 21.25
CA PHE A 235 -8.89 -9.89 20.60
C PHE A 235 -9.37 -9.63 19.15
N GLU A 236 -9.98 -10.63 18.53
CA GLU A 236 -10.67 -10.59 17.24
C GLU A 236 -11.75 -9.48 17.19
N HIS A 237 -12.40 -9.15 18.31
CA HIS A 237 -13.34 -8.03 18.42
C HIS A 237 -12.60 -6.68 18.36
N ALA A 238 -11.44 -6.57 19.01
CA ALA A 238 -10.58 -5.38 18.93
C ALA A 238 -10.07 -5.18 17.50
N ALA A 239 -9.64 -6.27 16.84
CA ALA A 239 -9.21 -6.28 15.45
C ALA A 239 -10.34 -5.90 14.48
N THR A 240 -11.57 -6.34 14.74
CA THR A 240 -12.77 -5.94 13.98
C THR A 240 -13.04 -4.45 14.08
N ALA A 241 -12.92 -3.87 15.29
CA ALA A 241 -13.06 -2.44 15.50
C ALA A 241 -11.94 -1.64 14.80
N LEU A 242 -10.67 -2.09 14.89
CA LEU A 242 -9.54 -1.50 14.16
C LEU A 242 -9.79 -1.48 12.64
N ALA A 243 -10.26 -2.59 12.07
CA ALA A 243 -10.59 -2.69 10.65
C ALA A 243 -11.71 -1.72 10.25
N ALA A 244 -12.76 -1.58 11.07
CA ALA A 244 -13.83 -0.62 10.83
C ALA A 244 -13.32 0.83 10.84
N PHE A 245 -12.48 1.19 11.81
CA PHE A 245 -11.83 2.51 11.83
C PHE A 245 -10.96 2.74 10.60
N GLN A 246 -10.08 1.78 10.26
CA GLN A 246 -9.20 1.90 9.09
C GLN A 246 -9.99 2.10 7.80
N ALA A 247 -11.03 1.28 7.57
CA ALA A 247 -11.87 1.38 6.39
C ALA A 247 -12.56 2.75 6.30
N GLN A 248 -13.15 3.23 7.40
CA GLN A 248 -13.88 4.50 7.43
C GLN A 248 -12.96 5.73 7.32
N ALA A 249 -11.83 5.71 8.03
CA ALA A 249 -10.97 6.88 8.21
C ALA A 249 -10.01 7.10 7.02
N PHE A 250 -9.52 6.00 6.42
CA PHE A 250 -8.44 6.04 5.44
C PHE A 250 -8.89 5.78 3.98
N THR A 251 -10.19 5.58 3.73
CA THR A 251 -10.72 5.53 2.36
C THR A 251 -10.87 6.92 1.78
N LYS A 252 -10.21 7.17 0.64
CA LYS A 252 -10.08 8.44 -0.09
C LYS A 252 -10.20 8.18 -1.60
N THR A 253 -11.30 8.64 -2.20
CA THR A 253 -11.76 8.18 -3.53
C THR A 253 -12.11 9.33 -4.49
N ASN A 254 -11.62 10.55 -4.24
CA ASN A 254 -11.95 11.77 -4.99
C ASN A 254 -10.69 12.49 -5.52
N SER A 255 -9.68 11.74 -5.96
CA SER A 255 -8.50 12.32 -6.60
C SER A 255 -8.86 13.03 -7.91
N PRO A 256 -8.01 13.96 -8.42
CA PRO A 256 -8.15 14.48 -9.78
C PRO A 256 -8.34 13.39 -10.85
N PHE A 257 -7.64 12.26 -10.72
CA PHE A 257 -7.82 11.13 -11.62
C PHE A 257 -9.18 10.44 -11.45
N ASP A 258 -9.73 10.32 -10.24
CA ASP A 258 -11.09 9.80 -10.04
C ASP A 258 -12.14 10.67 -10.73
N ARG A 259 -12.05 11.99 -10.53
CA ARG A 259 -12.97 12.93 -11.20
C ARG A 259 -12.85 12.86 -12.72
N TYR A 260 -11.63 12.71 -13.24
CA TYR A 260 -11.38 12.48 -14.66
C TYR A 260 -12.06 11.23 -15.20
N LEU A 261 -11.93 10.11 -14.48
CA LEU A 261 -12.62 8.86 -14.82
C LEU A 261 -14.14 9.00 -14.73
N SER A 262 -14.64 9.92 -13.89
CA SER A 262 -16.05 10.34 -13.80
C SER A 262 -16.44 11.46 -14.80
N HIS A 263 -15.71 11.58 -15.91
CA HIS A 263 -15.98 12.50 -17.03
C HIS A 263 -15.71 13.99 -16.79
N ASP A 264 -15.03 14.38 -15.70
CA ASP A 264 -14.49 15.74 -15.53
C ASP A 264 -13.12 15.87 -16.21
N GLU A 265 -13.12 16.19 -17.51
CA GLU A 265 -11.88 16.37 -18.29
C GLU A 265 -10.95 17.47 -17.75
N ALA A 266 -11.51 18.46 -17.06
CA ALA A 266 -10.77 19.58 -16.51
C ALA A 266 -10.06 19.21 -15.20
N ALA A 267 -10.37 18.05 -14.60
CA ALA A 267 -9.71 17.58 -13.39
C ALA A 267 -8.22 17.29 -13.59
N LEU A 268 -7.80 16.93 -14.81
CA LEU A 268 -6.39 16.74 -15.14
C LEU A 268 -5.84 17.89 -15.97
N THR A 269 -4.65 18.35 -15.60
CA THR A 269 -3.83 19.22 -16.45
C THR A 269 -3.35 18.50 -17.70
N THR A 270 -2.97 19.24 -18.75
CA THR A 270 -2.37 18.67 -19.96
C THR A 270 -1.13 17.83 -19.65
N GLN A 271 -0.32 18.24 -18.67
CA GLN A 271 0.86 17.50 -18.23
C GLN A 271 0.49 16.13 -17.65
N GLN A 272 -0.49 16.10 -16.74
CA GLN A 272 -1.00 14.87 -16.14
C GLN A 272 -1.59 13.92 -17.17
N LYS A 273 -2.27 14.46 -18.20
CA LYS A 273 -2.80 13.65 -19.30
C LYS A 273 -1.69 13.01 -20.12
N ARG A 274 -0.62 13.75 -20.47
CA ARG A 274 0.57 13.17 -21.13
C ARG A 274 1.25 12.11 -20.27
N GLY A 275 1.37 12.35 -18.97
CA GLY A 275 1.85 11.36 -18.01
C GLY A 275 1.01 10.08 -17.99
N GLY A 276 -0.32 10.21 -18.01
CA GLY A 276 -1.23 9.08 -18.11
C GLY A 276 -1.02 8.28 -19.40
N ARG A 277 -0.85 8.95 -20.54
CA ARG A 277 -0.55 8.30 -21.84
C ARG A 277 0.75 7.50 -21.80
N LEU A 278 1.79 8.03 -21.14
CA LEU A 278 3.02 7.30 -20.90
C LEU A 278 2.78 6.08 -20.01
N PHE A 279 2.09 6.28 -18.88
CA PHE A 279 1.83 5.25 -17.88
C PHE A 279 1.07 4.03 -18.45
N PHE A 280 0.02 4.28 -19.24
CA PHE A 280 -0.81 3.24 -19.85
C PHE A 280 -0.30 2.75 -21.21
N GLY A 281 0.78 3.35 -21.72
CA GLY A 281 1.36 3.10 -23.03
C GLY A 281 2.88 2.87 -22.97
N LYS A 282 3.66 3.85 -23.45
CA LYS A 282 5.12 3.72 -23.67
C LYS A 282 5.89 3.22 -22.45
N ALA A 283 5.57 3.71 -21.25
CA ALA A 283 6.29 3.37 -20.01
C ALA A 283 5.85 2.03 -19.40
N GLN A 284 4.80 1.40 -19.95
CA GLN A 284 4.33 0.06 -19.58
C GLN A 284 3.99 -0.14 -18.08
N CYS A 285 3.83 0.94 -17.31
CA CYS A 285 3.57 0.87 -15.88
C CYS A 285 2.29 0.08 -15.56
N SER A 286 1.26 0.24 -16.41
CA SER A 286 -0.02 -0.45 -16.29
C SER A 286 0.04 -1.97 -16.48
N THR A 287 1.13 -2.52 -17.02
CA THR A 287 1.32 -3.98 -17.10
C THR A 287 1.37 -4.65 -15.71
N CYS A 288 1.75 -3.90 -14.68
CA CYS A 288 1.66 -4.29 -13.27
C CYS A 288 0.60 -3.47 -12.51
N HIS A 289 0.55 -2.16 -12.75
CA HIS A 289 -0.29 -1.21 -12.03
C HIS A 289 -1.61 -0.94 -12.76
N ASN A 290 -2.51 -1.93 -12.78
CA ASN A 290 -3.81 -1.88 -13.45
C ASN A 290 -4.98 -2.04 -12.47
N GLY A 291 -6.20 -2.00 -13.01
CA GLY A 291 -7.44 -2.11 -12.26
C GLY A 291 -7.75 -0.85 -11.44
N PRO A 292 -8.80 -0.91 -10.59
CA PRO A 292 -9.29 0.26 -9.85
C PRO A 292 -8.24 0.93 -8.95
N LEU A 293 -7.32 0.15 -8.37
CA LEU A 293 -6.30 0.64 -7.43
C LEU A 293 -4.92 0.87 -8.06
N LEU A 294 -4.78 0.60 -9.37
CA LEU A 294 -3.51 0.64 -10.09
C LEU A 294 -2.44 -0.22 -9.39
N GLY A 295 -2.76 -1.48 -9.09
CA GLY A 295 -1.89 -2.41 -8.38
C GLY A 295 -2.66 -3.39 -7.48
N ALA A 296 -1.97 -3.91 -6.47
CA ALA A 296 -2.40 -4.87 -5.45
C ALA A 296 -2.68 -6.32 -5.90
N ASN A 297 -2.68 -6.61 -7.21
CA ASN A 297 -3.17 -7.90 -7.75
C ASN A 297 -2.06 -8.92 -8.09
N GLY A 298 -0.80 -8.64 -7.77
CA GLY A 298 0.31 -9.52 -8.14
C GLY A 298 1.60 -9.21 -7.42
N PHE A 299 2.65 -9.96 -7.76
CA PHE A 299 3.98 -9.86 -7.17
C PHE A 299 5.02 -9.71 -8.28
N ALA A 300 6.02 -8.87 -8.04
CA ALA A 300 7.12 -8.68 -8.96
C ALA A 300 8.41 -8.40 -8.19
N ASN A 301 9.53 -8.95 -8.68
CA ASN A 301 10.84 -8.47 -8.30
C ASN A 301 11.12 -7.20 -9.10
N ALA A 302 11.09 -6.06 -8.42
CA ALA A 302 11.30 -4.73 -9.00
C ALA A 302 12.77 -4.29 -8.99
N GLY A 303 13.72 -5.16 -8.62
CA GLY A 303 15.14 -4.85 -8.58
C GLY A 303 15.51 -3.80 -7.52
N VAL A 304 14.78 -3.76 -6.41
CA VAL A 304 15.03 -2.80 -5.32
C VAL A 304 16.31 -3.22 -4.56
N PRO A 305 17.22 -2.29 -4.21
CA PRO A 305 18.39 -2.61 -3.38
C PRO A 305 17.96 -3.27 -2.06
N GLN A 306 18.84 -4.06 -1.45
CA GLN A 306 18.50 -4.76 -0.21
C GLN A 306 18.95 -3.93 1.00
N LEU A 307 17.99 -3.49 1.81
CA LEU A 307 18.21 -2.73 3.04
C LEU A 307 17.69 -3.50 4.26
N GLY A 308 18.40 -3.36 5.38
CA GLY A 308 17.93 -3.83 6.67
C GLY A 308 18.43 -5.22 7.07
N PRO A 309 17.80 -5.83 8.09
CA PRO A 309 18.25 -7.10 8.65
C PRO A 309 17.82 -8.34 7.84
N GLY A 310 17.06 -8.17 6.76
CA GLY A 310 16.37 -9.26 6.07
C GLY A 310 15.15 -9.77 6.82
N SER A 311 14.42 -10.72 6.23
CA SER A 311 13.29 -11.36 6.91
C SER A 311 13.78 -12.22 8.08
N PRO A 312 12.94 -12.53 9.08
CA PRO A 312 13.33 -13.42 10.18
C PRO A 312 13.80 -14.81 9.70
N ASP A 313 13.30 -15.26 8.54
CA ASP A 313 13.58 -16.58 7.98
C ASP A 313 14.86 -16.59 7.13
N THR A 314 15.24 -15.46 6.51
CA THR A 314 16.38 -15.41 5.58
C THR A 314 17.37 -14.24 5.75
N PRO A 315 17.82 -13.94 6.98
CA PRO A 315 18.84 -12.91 7.16
C PRO A 315 20.13 -13.25 6.37
N PRO A 316 20.81 -12.27 5.77
CA PRO A 316 20.56 -10.83 5.90
C PRO A 316 19.63 -10.23 4.83
N LEU A 317 19.05 -11.03 3.93
CA LEU A 317 18.27 -10.55 2.78
C LEU A 317 16.76 -10.69 3.03
N ASP A 318 15.94 -9.95 2.30
CA ASP A 318 14.49 -10.16 2.29
C ASP A 318 14.09 -10.71 0.93
N ARG A 319 13.86 -12.04 0.88
CA ARG A 319 13.45 -12.68 -0.38
C ARG A 319 11.96 -12.45 -0.70
N GLY A 320 11.27 -11.62 0.08
CA GLY A 320 9.90 -11.22 -0.15
C GLY A 320 8.94 -12.39 -0.03
N ARG A 321 8.13 -12.59 -1.07
CA ARG A 321 7.14 -13.68 -1.10
C ARG A 321 7.78 -15.07 -1.10
N ALA A 322 9.03 -15.24 -1.55
CA ALA A 322 9.70 -16.54 -1.54
C ALA A 322 9.97 -17.13 -0.16
N ASP A 323 9.88 -16.33 0.91
CA ASP A 323 9.97 -16.83 2.29
C ASP A 323 8.68 -17.49 2.77
N LEU A 324 7.57 -17.34 2.01
CA LEU A 324 6.35 -18.08 2.29
C LEU A 324 6.47 -19.54 1.80
N PRO A 325 5.86 -20.50 2.50
CA PRO A 325 5.85 -21.90 2.09
C PRO A 325 5.38 -22.07 0.64
N GLU A 326 6.12 -22.87 -0.13
CA GLU A 326 5.79 -23.22 -1.53
C GLU A 326 5.74 -22.02 -2.50
N GLN A 327 6.39 -20.91 -2.17
CA GLN A 327 6.44 -19.70 -3.01
C GLN A 327 7.85 -19.37 -3.52
N GLN A 328 8.81 -20.31 -3.49
CA GLN A 328 10.23 -20.05 -3.79
C GLN A 328 10.50 -19.48 -5.18
N PHE A 329 9.56 -19.64 -6.12
CA PHE A 329 9.59 -18.99 -7.44
C PHE A 329 9.59 -17.45 -7.38
N TYR A 330 9.05 -16.86 -6.31
CA TYR A 330 8.88 -15.42 -6.13
C TYR A 330 10.07 -14.74 -5.44
N GLU A 331 11.30 -15.16 -5.75
CA GLU A 331 12.50 -14.65 -5.08
C GLU A 331 12.67 -13.14 -5.32
N PHE A 332 12.76 -12.39 -4.21
CA PHE A 332 12.78 -10.91 -4.16
C PHE A 332 11.51 -10.24 -4.70
N ALA A 333 10.43 -11.00 -4.90
CA ALA A 333 9.18 -10.44 -5.38
C ALA A 333 8.30 -9.96 -4.21
N PHE A 334 7.81 -8.74 -4.36
CA PHE A 334 6.87 -8.12 -3.43
C PHE A 334 5.59 -7.75 -4.15
N ARG A 335 4.52 -7.60 -3.36
CA ARG A 335 3.21 -7.17 -3.83
C ARG A 335 3.37 -5.85 -4.56
N VAL A 336 2.84 -5.79 -5.78
CA VAL A 336 2.74 -4.55 -6.54
C VAL A 336 1.84 -3.60 -5.76
N ALA A 337 2.40 -2.55 -5.16
CA ALA A 337 1.64 -1.65 -4.30
C ALA A 337 0.57 -0.88 -5.12
N PRO A 338 -0.63 -0.63 -4.55
CA PRO A 338 -1.59 0.29 -5.16
C PRO A 338 -1.01 1.71 -5.22
N LEU A 339 -1.34 2.47 -6.27
CA LEU A 339 -0.76 3.80 -6.50
C LEU A 339 -1.69 4.97 -6.12
N ARG A 340 -2.90 4.69 -5.67
CA ARG A 340 -3.80 5.72 -5.12
C ARG A 340 -3.11 6.40 -3.93
N ASN A 341 -3.05 7.74 -3.93
CA ASN A 341 -2.37 8.56 -2.91
C ASN A 341 -0.84 8.38 -2.79
N VAL A 342 -0.16 7.76 -3.78
CA VAL A 342 1.28 7.46 -3.70
C VAL A 342 2.16 8.70 -3.50
N GLU A 343 1.74 9.89 -3.90
CA GLU A 343 2.48 11.14 -3.63
C GLU A 343 2.79 11.35 -2.15
N LEU A 344 1.93 10.86 -1.26
CA LEU A 344 1.95 11.19 0.16
C LEU A 344 2.75 10.22 1.04
N THR A 345 3.22 9.10 0.45
CA THR A 345 3.65 7.93 1.22
C THR A 345 5.15 7.65 1.09
N ALA A 346 5.96 8.68 0.88
CA ALA A 346 7.41 8.54 0.88
C ALA A 346 7.93 8.12 2.28
N PRO A 347 9.08 7.42 2.36
CA PRO A 347 9.87 6.89 1.24
C PRO A 347 9.23 5.66 0.60
N TYR A 348 9.70 5.29 -0.59
CA TYR A 348 9.06 4.32 -1.49
C TYR A 348 9.76 2.96 -1.54
N MET A 349 8.99 1.96 -1.96
CA MET A 349 9.31 0.51 -1.99
C MET A 349 9.15 -0.19 -0.65
N HIS A 350 9.26 -1.51 -0.66
CA HIS A 350 9.07 -2.39 0.50
C HIS A 350 10.02 -2.10 1.66
N ASP A 351 11.13 -1.44 1.40
CA ASP A 351 12.21 -1.09 2.33
C ASP A 351 12.51 0.42 2.35
N GLY A 352 11.69 1.22 1.64
CA GLY A 352 11.84 2.66 1.58
C GLY A 352 13.17 3.15 1.00
N ALA A 353 13.72 2.43 0.02
CA ALA A 353 15.00 2.76 -0.62
C ALA A 353 15.03 4.11 -1.37
N PHE A 354 13.87 4.64 -1.78
CA PHE A 354 13.80 5.86 -2.60
C PHE A 354 13.01 6.98 -1.91
N PRO A 355 13.57 8.19 -1.77
CA PRO A 355 12.92 9.28 -1.04
C PRO A 355 11.87 10.05 -1.86
N THR A 356 11.85 9.90 -3.19
CA THR A 356 11.01 10.71 -4.09
C THR A 356 10.42 9.87 -5.22
N LEU A 357 9.26 10.29 -5.76
CA LEU A 357 8.66 9.66 -6.94
C LEU A 357 9.59 9.77 -8.15
N GLU A 358 10.33 10.87 -8.25
CA GLU A 358 11.34 11.11 -9.28
C GLU A 358 12.43 10.03 -9.23
N ALA A 359 12.91 9.65 -8.03
CA ALA A 359 13.86 8.56 -7.87
C ALA A 359 13.25 7.20 -8.26
N VAL A 360 11.98 6.96 -7.91
CA VAL A 360 11.27 5.73 -8.32
C VAL A 360 11.11 5.63 -9.83
N VAL A 361 10.71 6.72 -10.50
CA VAL A 361 10.55 6.73 -11.97
C VAL A 361 11.90 6.55 -12.66
N ARG A 362 12.98 7.17 -12.14
CA ARG A 362 14.35 6.93 -12.66
C ARG A 362 14.79 5.49 -12.48
N HIS A 363 14.49 4.88 -11.33
CA HIS A 363 14.74 3.45 -11.08
C HIS A 363 14.08 2.58 -12.15
N TYR A 364 12.80 2.79 -12.42
CA TYR A 364 12.08 2.03 -13.45
C TYR A 364 12.50 2.33 -14.89
N ASN A 365 13.14 3.48 -15.15
CA ASN A 365 13.62 3.80 -16.50
C ASN A 365 14.75 2.87 -16.95
N ASP A 366 15.58 2.39 -16.02
CA ASP A 366 16.62 1.36 -16.23
C ASP A 366 16.92 0.64 -14.91
N VAL A 367 16.14 -0.41 -14.61
CA VAL A 367 16.22 -1.13 -13.32
C VAL A 367 17.58 -1.82 -13.12
N PRO A 368 18.14 -2.55 -14.10
CA PRO A 368 19.47 -3.16 -13.95
C PRO A 368 20.56 -2.12 -13.63
N LEU A 369 20.59 -0.99 -14.35
CA LEU A 369 21.55 0.07 -14.08
C LEU A 369 21.31 0.70 -12.70
N ALA A 370 20.06 1.03 -12.38
CA ALA A 370 19.70 1.68 -11.12
C ALA A 370 20.07 0.85 -9.89
N LEU A 371 19.88 -0.48 -9.95
CA LEU A 371 20.30 -1.40 -8.89
C LEU A 371 21.84 -1.44 -8.75
N GLN A 372 22.56 -1.49 -9.87
CA GLN A 372 24.03 -1.53 -9.87
C GLN A 372 24.66 -0.22 -9.37
N THR A 373 24.04 0.92 -9.65
CA THR A 373 24.58 2.24 -9.34
C THR A 373 23.84 2.92 -8.18
N TYR A 374 23.15 2.15 -7.34
CA TYR A 374 22.45 2.70 -6.18
C TYR A 374 23.43 3.43 -5.26
N ASP A 375 23.11 4.68 -4.91
CA ASP A 375 23.94 5.49 -4.02
C ASP A 375 23.47 5.37 -2.56
N PRO A 376 24.17 4.61 -1.69
CA PRO A 376 23.78 4.49 -0.29
C PRO A 376 24.07 5.75 0.54
N SER A 377 24.74 6.76 -0.03
CA SER A 377 25.01 8.04 0.65
C SER A 377 23.72 8.84 0.91
N GLN A 378 22.64 8.55 0.19
CA GLN A 378 21.32 9.14 0.44
C GLN A 378 20.64 8.60 1.71
N LEU A 379 21.10 7.48 2.26
CA LEU A 379 20.52 6.84 3.44
C LEU A 379 21.09 7.43 4.73
N GLY A 380 20.26 7.48 5.78
CA GLY A 380 20.71 7.82 7.12
C GLY A 380 21.75 6.81 7.66
N PRO A 381 22.67 7.20 8.57
CA PRO A 381 23.81 6.35 8.96
C PRO A 381 23.45 4.95 9.46
N ALA A 382 22.40 4.84 10.30
CA ALA A 382 21.96 3.56 10.84
C ALA A 382 21.44 2.61 9.75
N LEU A 383 20.70 3.14 8.78
CA LEU A 383 20.17 2.36 7.67
C LEU A 383 21.25 2.01 6.64
N ARG A 384 22.16 2.96 6.37
CA ARG A 384 23.30 2.75 5.47
C ARG A 384 24.18 1.58 5.91
N ALA A 385 24.35 1.40 7.22
CA ALA A 385 25.09 0.28 7.78
C ALA A 385 24.43 -1.10 7.53
N THR A 386 23.18 -1.11 7.06
CA THR A 386 22.40 -2.32 6.75
C THR A 386 22.16 -2.51 5.24
N TYR A 387 22.90 -1.79 4.40
CA TYR A 387 22.82 -1.93 2.95
C TYR A 387 23.64 -3.13 2.45
N HIS A 388 23.00 -4.03 1.68
CA HIS A 388 23.61 -5.19 1.06
C HIS A 388 23.82 -4.95 -0.44
N GLY A 389 24.85 -4.17 -0.77
CA GLY A 389 25.20 -3.76 -2.13
C GLY A 389 26.35 -4.52 -2.77
N ASP A 390 26.76 -5.65 -2.20
CA ASP A 390 27.85 -6.44 -2.76
C ASP A 390 27.43 -7.11 -4.10
N PRO A 391 28.39 -7.45 -4.98
CA PRO A 391 28.08 -8.03 -6.28
C PRO A 391 27.25 -9.31 -6.21
N ALA A 392 27.43 -10.17 -5.20
CA ALA A 392 26.69 -11.43 -5.10
C ALA A 392 25.20 -11.19 -4.76
N THR A 393 24.91 -10.18 -3.93
CA THR A 393 23.54 -9.75 -3.66
C THR A 393 22.89 -9.14 -4.90
N ILE A 394 23.57 -8.22 -5.58
CA ILE A 394 23.08 -7.59 -6.82
C ILE A 394 22.80 -8.64 -7.90
N ASP A 395 23.69 -9.62 -8.08
CA ASP A 395 23.52 -10.71 -9.04
C ASP A 395 22.31 -11.59 -8.70
N SER A 396 22.07 -11.82 -7.40
CA SER A 396 20.94 -12.63 -6.94
C SER A 396 19.60 -11.95 -7.20
N VAL A 397 19.49 -10.66 -6.90
CA VAL A 397 18.28 -9.86 -7.21
C VAL A 397 18.08 -9.77 -8.73
N THR A 398 19.15 -9.55 -9.49
CA THR A 398 19.07 -9.40 -10.95
C THR A 398 18.64 -10.70 -11.66
N ARG A 399 19.08 -11.86 -11.15
CA ARG A 399 18.78 -13.18 -11.74
C ARG A 399 17.28 -13.47 -11.80
N THR A 400 16.52 -13.04 -10.79
CA THR A 400 15.07 -13.25 -10.70
C THR A 400 14.27 -12.00 -11.03
N LEU A 401 14.91 -10.97 -11.61
CA LEU A 401 14.25 -9.72 -12.01
C LEU A 401 13.09 -10.02 -12.95
N ASP A 402 11.94 -9.36 -12.69
CA ASP A 402 10.76 -9.47 -13.55
C ASP A 402 11.14 -9.15 -15.00
N PHE A 403 10.73 -10.01 -15.92
CA PHE A 403 11.16 -9.91 -17.32
C PHE A 403 10.77 -8.57 -17.97
N ARG A 404 9.69 -7.93 -17.50
CA ARG A 404 9.21 -6.62 -17.99
C ARG A 404 10.17 -5.48 -17.65
N LEU A 405 11.04 -5.68 -16.66
CA LEU A 405 11.93 -4.64 -16.12
C LEU A 405 13.39 -4.81 -16.58
N ARG A 406 13.68 -5.82 -17.41
CA ARG A 406 15.04 -6.13 -17.87
C ARG A 406 15.55 -5.20 -18.96
N THR A 407 14.64 -4.50 -19.64
CA THR A 407 14.96 -3.61 -20.76
C THR A 407 14.67 -2.17 -20.34
N PRO A 408 15.59 -1.23 -20.59
CA PRO A 408 15.35 0.19 -20.30
C PRO A 408 14.15 0.74 -21.09
N LEU A 409 13.41 1.65 -20.47
CA LEU A 409 12.25 2.31 -21.09
C LEU A 409 12.65 3.47 -22.02
N HIS A 410 13.90 3.96 -21.89
CA HIS A 410 14.45 5.09 -22.63
C HIS A 410 13.55 6.35 -22.57
N LEU A 411 13.01 6.63 -21.38
CA LEU A 411 12.25 7.84 -21.13
C LEU A 411 13.20 9.02 -20.98
N THR A 412 12.81 10.15 -21.57
CA THR A 412 13.47 11.44 -21.37
C THR A 412 13.13 12.02 -20.00
N ASP A 413 13.90 13.00 -19.52
CA ASP A 413 13.59 13.73 -18.28
C ASP A 413 12.20 14.38 -18.31
N ALA A 414 11.78 14.89 -19.47
CA ALA A 414 10.44 15.47 -19.65
C ALA A 414 9.34 14.41 -19.51
N GLU A 415 9.52 13.23 -20.11
CA GLU A 415 8.57 12.12 -19.99
C GLU A 415 8.49 11.60 -18.55
N MET A 416 9.63 11.49 -17.85
CA MET A 416 9.66 11.13 -16.43
C MET A 416 8.95 12.18 -15.58
N GLY A 417 9.12 13.48 -15.87
CA GLY A 417 8.39 14.56 -15.21
C GLY A 417 6.88 14.49 -15.43
N ASP A 418 6.44 14.16 -16.65
CA ASP A 418 5.03 13.96 -16.97
C ASP A 418 4.45 12.75 -16.21
N LEU A 419 5.17 11.63 -16.11
CA LEU A 419 4.78 10.47 -15.29
C LEU A 419 4.60 10.85 -13.81
N VAL A 420 5.54 11.59 -13.23
CA VAL A 420 5.43 12.06 -11.85
C VAL A 420 4.21 12.96 -11.69
N ALA A 421 3.94 13.85 -12.64
CA ALA A 421 2.74 14.68 -12.61
C ALA A 421 1.46 13.83 -12.59
N PHE A 422 1.40 12.78 -13.41
CA PHE A 422 0.29 11.82 -13.41
C PHE A 422 0.15 11.10 -12.06
N LEU A 423 1.23 10.61 -11.46
CA LEU A 423 1.19 9.96 -10.15
C LEU A 423 0.65 10.89 -9.05
N LYS A 424 0.99 12.19 -9.10
CA LYS A 424 0.44 13.22 -8.18
C LYS A 424 -1.05 13.49 -8.42
N SER A 425 -1.58 13.17 -9.60
CA SER A 425 -3.03 13.25 -9.87
C SER A 425 -3.85 12.16 -9.19
N LEU A 426 -3.20 11.13 -8.64
CA LEU A 426 -3.82 10.02 -7.93
C LEU A 426 -4.09 10.33 -6.44
N THR A 427 -3.76 11.55 -6.01
CA THR A 427 -3.91 11.99 -4.62
C THR A 427 -5.27 12.64 -4.38
N ASP A 428 -6.04 12.08 -3.46
CA ASP A 428 -7.25 12.71 -2.96
C ASP A 428 -6.88 13.95 -2.12
N PRO A 429 -7.46 15.15 -2.40
CA PRO A 429 -7.19 16.34 -1.60
C PRO A 429 -7.46 16.16 -0.10
N SER A 430 -8.47 15.37 0.27
CA SER A 430 -8.82 15.07 1.66
C SER A 430 -7.86 14.08 2.35
N ALA A 431 -6.92 13.49 1.60
CA ALA A 431 -5.85 12.67 2.17
C ALA A 431 -4.68 13.51 2.70
N ARG A 432 -4.55 14.78 2.31
CA ARG A 432 -3.41 15.65 2.68
C ARG A 432 -3.42 16.11 4.13
N ASP A 433 -4.59 16.19 4.75
CA ASP A 433 -4.74 16.52 6.16
C ASP A 433 -5.63 15.47 6.83
N LEU A 434 -5.00 14.64 7.66
CA LEU A 434 -5.64 13.60 8.45
C LEU A 434 -5.57 13.92 9.96
N SER A 435 -5.15 15.13 10.34
CA SER A 435 -4.92 15.51 11.74
C SER A 435 -6.15 15.35 12.62
N ALA A 436 -7.35 15.54 12.05
CA ALA A 436 -8.62 15.35 12.74
C ALA A 436 -8.87 13.92 13.23
N LEU A 437 -8.13 12.92 12.71
CA LEU A 437 -8.24 11.54 13.17
C LEU A 437 -7.58 11.30 14.53
N VAL A 438 -6.62 12.15 14.92
CA VAL A 438 -5.84 11.99 16.14
C VAL A 438 -6.71 12.35 17.36
N PRO A 439 -6.95 11.42 18.31
CA PRO A 439 -7.67 11.74 19.53
C PRO A 439 -6.89 12.69 20.44
N ALA A 440 -7.61 13.48 21.23
CA ALA A 440 -6.99 14.30 22.27
C ALA A 440 -6.34 13.44 23.37
N ALA A 441 -6.98 12.32 23.74
CA ALA A 441 -6.51 11.35 24.72
C ALA A 441 -7.01 9.94 24.36
N VAL A 442 -6.39 8.92 24.94
CA VAL A 442 -6.79 7.51 24.78
C VAL A 442 -7.23 6.91 26.12
N PRO A 443 -8.06 5.86 26.13
CA PRO A 443 -8.65 5.31 27.36
C PRO A 443 -7.64 4.85 28.42
N SER A 444 -6.43 4.41 28.03
CA SER A 444 -5.38 4.04 28.99
C SER A 444 -4.78 5.23 29.74
N GLY A 445 -4.99 6.45 29.25
CA GLY A 445 -4.30 7.66 29.73
C GLY A 445 -2.84 7.77 29.29
N LEU A 446 -2.32 6.83 28.50
CA LEU A 446 -0.98 6.93 27.93
C LEU A 446 -0.89 8.08 26.91
N PRO A 447 0.32 8.63 26.68
CA PRO A 447 0.51 9.66 25.67
C PRO A 447 0.09 9.17 24.27
N VAL A 448 -0.76 9.96 23.60
CA VAL A 448 -1.10 9.74 22.19
C VAL A 448 0.15 10.05 21.36
N PRO A 449 0.55 9.19 20.39
CA PRO A 449 1.61 9.53 19.44
C PRO A 449 1.27 10.83 18.71
N ARG A 450 2.17 11.81 18.73
CA ARG A 450 1.98 13.14 18.12
C ARG A 450 3.24 13.62 17.45
#